data_AF-A0A9D3SJ63-F1
#
_entry.id   AF-A0A9D3SJ63-F1
#
_cell.length_a   1.000
_cell.length_b   1.000
_cell.length_c   1.000
_cell.angle_alpha   90.00
_cell.angle_beta   90.00
_cell.angle_gamma   90.00
#
_symmetry.space_group_name_H-M   'P 1'
#
loop_
_entity.id
_entity.type
_entity.pdbx_description
1 polymer ?
#
loop_
_entity_poly.entity_id
_entity_poly.type
_entity_poly.pdbx_seq_one_letter_code
_entity_poly.pdbx_strand_id
1 'polypeptide(L)'
;MKNTAEAVIIPLKGGISSLNEVYQALIEADVDPVTGKCSNYDYIRQQIVQSHQFLEQSEQAASSGLQSLDENLERLIQDEGKLNQEMNEIKQTLDNLRTEQISNEKLLRESQGALQQARTNLNSATQTLQDQEKRKRDAEIVTGVGAGLMVIPIIGWIAGPAMMIGGAVELDQANKAVQVAQEEVRRSENEMGKYEHKVSDYNSKISQTEHNLSQKDEELKQTREGTQKVRKQIESVAEFQEKVRSAVNLLGVLSGRVSVAEHQTRRFILQEPVMKVMEDVMKAIEQITGNELLYSNDLPRLINQMKENNQRLAALCASENNPWDRY
;
A
#
# COMPACT_ATOMS: atom_id res chain seq x y z
N MET A 1 4.18 20.68 9.59
CA MET A 1 3.57 21.39 8.45
C MET A 1 3.21 22.84 8.79
N LYS A 2 2.39 23.13 9.82
CA LYS A 2 2.14 24.53 10.26
C LYS A 2 3.45 25.29 10.55
N ASN A 3 4.39 24.63 11.22
CA ASN A 3 5.72 25.17 11.52
C ASN A 3 6.56 25.46 10.25
N THR A 4 6.36 24.72 9.16
CA THR A 4 7.12 24.89 7.90
C THR A 4 6.59 26.09 7.11
N ALA A 5 5.27 26.24 7.03
CA ALA A 5 4.66 27.39 6.37
C ALA A 5 4.98 28.70 7.09
N GLU A 6 4.91 28.73 8.43
CA GLU A 6 5.28 29.91 9.23
C GLU A 6 6.77 30.25 9.09
N ALA A 7 7.65 29.24 9.10
CA ALA A 7 9.09 29.42 8.91
C ALA A 7 9.47 29.99 7.54
N VAL A 8 8.61 29.85 6.52
CA VAL A 8 8.77 30.46 5.19
C VAL A 8 8.13 31.86 5.15
N ILE A 9 6.90 31.99 5.63
CA ILE A 9 6.11 33.22 5.47
C ILE A 9 6.67 34.39 6.31
N ILE A 10 7.15 34.14 7.53
CA ILE A 10 7.70 35.19 8.40
C ILE A 10 8.90 35.90 7.76
N PRO A 11 9.97 35.18 7.35
CA PRO A 11 11.10 35.82 6.70
C PRO A 11 10.71 36.43 5.34
N LEU A 12 9.84 35.79 4.55
CA LEU A 12 9.32 36.39 3.30
C LEU A 12 8.69 37.77 3.53
N LYS A 13 7.84 37.92 4.55
CA LYS A 13 7.24 39.21 4.92
C LYS A 13 8.30 40.25 5.30
N GLY A 14 9.31 39.85 6.08
CA GLY A 14 10.43 40.72 6.44
C GLY A 14 11.22 41.19 5.21
N GLY A 15 11.45 40.28 4.27
CA GLY A 15 12.13 40.56 3.01
C GLY A 15 11.39 41.56 2.13
N ILE A 16 10.08 41.37 1.92
CA ILE A 16 9.24 42.29 1.14
C ILE A 16 9.09 43.63 1.85
N SER A 17 8.97 43.65 3.18
CA SER A 17 8.86 44.90 3.94
C SER A 17 10.13 45.74 3.78
N SER A 18 11.31 45.12 3.87
CA SER A 18 12.59 45.79 3.66
C SER A 18 12.73 46.33 2.23
N LEU A 19 12.22 45.62 1.21
CA LEU A 19 12.18 46.13 -0.17
C LEU A 19 11.25 47.33 -0.32
N ASN A 20 10.11 47.32 0.38
CA ASN A 20 9.22 48.47 0.38
C ASN A 20 9.88 49.72 0.98
N GLU A 21 10.70 49.55 2.03
CA GLU A 21 11.52 50.63 2.59
C GLU A 21 12.58 51.14 1.60
N VAL A 22 13.16 50.26 0.77
CA VAL A 22 14.06 50.68 -0.33
C VAL A 22 13.32 51.59 -1.31
N TYR A 23 12.09 51.25 -1.70
CA TYR A 23 11.30 52.09 -2.59
C TYR A 23 10.98 53.47 -1.97
N GLN A 24 10.59 53.52 -0.70
CA GLN A 24 10.32 54.79 -0.01
C GLN A 24 11.59 55.65 0.05
N ALA A 25 12.71 55.06 0.44
CA ALA A 25 13.98 55.76 0.50
C ALA A 25 14.40 56.27 -0.89
N LEU A 26 14.25 55.50 -1.96
CA LEU A 26 14.55 55.96 -3.31
C LEU A 26 13.65 57.12 -3.77
N ILE A 27 12.39 57.18 -3.33
CA ILE A 27 11.45 58.28 -3.61
C ILE A 27 11.88 59.57 -2.89
N GLU A 28 12.38 59.45 -1.67
CA GLU A 28 12.77 60.57 -0.81
C GLU A 28 14.22 61.02 -0.99
N ALA A 29 15.01 60.30 -1.80
CA ALA A 29 16.45 60.54 -1.95
C ALA A 29 16.75 61.75 -2.85
N ASP A 30 17.51 62.71 -2.31
CA ASP A 30 18.23 63.67 -3.16
C ASP A 30 19.39 62.97 -3.89
N VAL A 31 19.45 63.16 -5.21
CA VAL A 31 20.51 62.62 -6.07
C VAL A 31 21.50 63.71 -6.44
N ASP A 32 22.77 63.49 -6.11
CA ASP A 32 23.83 64.42 -6.49
C ASP A 32 23.93 64.49 -8.03
N PRO A 33 23.76 65.68 -8.64
CA PRO A 33 23.62 65.81 -10.10
C PRO A 33 24.93 65.56 -10.86
N VAL A 34 26.08 65.49 -10.17
CA VAL A 34 27.40 65.31 -10.77
C VAL A 34 27.87 63.86 -10.66
N THR A 35 27.58 63.22 -9.53
CA THR A 35 28.07 61.89 -9.17
C THR A 35 26.99 60.82 -9.24
N GLY A 36 25.71 61.20 -9.35
CA GLY A 36 24.56 60.29 -9.40
C GLY A 36 24.31 59.53 -8.10
N LYS A 37 24.91 59.98 -6.98
CA LYS A 37 24.82 59.31 -5.67
C LYS A 37 23.58 59.76 -4.91
N CYS A 38 22.87 58.81 -4.32
CA CYS A 38 21.76 59.06 -3.40
C CYS A 38 22.25 59.50 -2.00
N SER A 39 21.61 60.52 -1.44
CA SER A 39 21.89 61.09 -0.11
C SER A 39 21.65 60.11 1.06
N ASN A 40 20.77 59.14 0.89
CA ASN A 40 20.40 58.12 1.87
C ASN A 40 21.00 56.74 1.58
N TYR A 41 22.20 56.73 0.98
CA TYR A 41 22.91 55.52 0.55
C TYR A 41 22.97 54.42 1.62
N ASP A 42 23.40 54.73 2.84
CA ASP A 42 23.60 53.75 3.90
C ASP A 42 22.30 53.05 4.31
N TYR A 43 21.19 53.80 4.35
CA TYR A 43 19.88 53.25 4.70
C TYR A 43 19.35 52.32 3.59
N ILE A 44 19.37 52.76 2.33
CA ILE A 44 18.95 51.92 1.20
C ILE A 44 19.77 50.63 1.18
N ARG A 45 21.09 50.77 1.36
CA ARG A 45 22.01 49.64 1.37
C ARG A 45 21.68 48.66 2.50
N GLN A 46 21.44 49.17 3.71
CA GLN A 46 21.04 48.34 4.85
C GLN A 46 19.74 47.58 4.57
N GLN A 47 18.72 48.23 4.00
CA GLN A 47 17.45 47.58 3.68
C GLN A 47 17.58 46.51 2.59
N ILE A 48 18.43 46.73 1.58
CA ILE A 48 18.73 45.71 0.56
C ILE A 48 19.42 44.49 1.19
N VAL A 49 20.38 44.69 2.09
CA VAL A 49 21.06 43.58 2.80
C VAL A 49 20.09 42.81 3.69
N GLN A 50 19.25 43.52 4.44
CA GLN A 50 18.23 42.90 5.28
C GLN A 50 17.24 42.09 4.44
N SER A 51 16.78 42.64 3.32
CA SER A 51 15.92 41.93 2.40
C SER A 51 16.56 40.64 1.88
N HIS A 52 17.81 40.72 1.42
CA HIS A 52 18.55 39.55 0.95
C HIS A 52 18.61 38.44 2.01
N GLN A 53 18.99 38.78 3.24
CA GLN A 53 19.09 37.82 4.35
C GLN A 53 17.74 37.16 4.66
N PHE A 54 16.67 37.95 4.72
CA PHE A 54 15.33 37.42 4.95
C PHE A 54 14.85 36.50 3.82
N LEU A 55 15.09 36.87 2.57
CA LEU A 55 14.66 36.06 1.43
C LEU A 55 15.45 34.76 1.31
N GLU A 56 16.76 34.80 1.59
CA GLU A 56 17.61 33.60 1.68
C GLU A 56 17.12 32.66 2.80
N GLN A 57 16.76 33.19 3.97
CA GLN A 57 16.17 32.40 5.06
C GLN A 57 14.83 31.76 4.65
N SER A 58 13.98 32.52 3.96
CA SER A 58 12.71 32.00 3.45
C SER A 58 12.90 30.88 2.44
N GLU A 59 13.84 31.04 1.50
CA GLU A 59 14.21 30.04 0.50
C GLU A 59 14.79 28.78 1.16
N GLN A 60 15.70 28.94 2.12
CA GLN A 60 16.30 27.83 2.86
C GLN A 60 15.26 27.05 3.66
N ALA A 61 14.32 27.73 4.31
CA ALA A 61 13.23 27.10 5.04
C ALA A 61 12.31 26.29 4.10
N ALA A 62 11.98 26.85 2.93
CA ALA A 62 11.17 26.16 1.93
C ALA A 62 11.90 24.94 1.34
N SER A 63 13.20 25.08 1.03
CA SER A 63 14.05 23.99 0.53
C SER A 63 14.20 22.87 1.55
N SER A 64 14.40 23.20 2.83
CA SER A 64 14.46 22.21 3.92
C SER A 64 13.12 21.49 4.09
N GLY A 65 12.02 22.24 3.98
CA GLY A 65 10.67 21.67 3.97
C GLY A 65 10.45 20.70 2.82
N LEU A 66 10.90 21.06 1.60
CA LEU A 66 10.83 20.21 0.42
C LEU A 66 11.64 18.92 0.61
N GLN A 67 12.88 19.02 1.10
CA GLN A 67 13.71 17.85 1.38
C GLN A 67 13.02 16.89 2.36
N SER A 68 12.40 17.39 3.42
CA SER A 68 11.66 16.55 4.36
C SER A 68 10.46 15.86 3.69
N LEU A 69 9.79 16.51 2.74
CA LEU A 69 8.71 15.90 1.96
C LEU A 69 9.25 14.84 0.99
N ASP A 70 10.38 15.08 0.34
CA ASP A 70 11.04 14.12 -0.55
C ASP A 70 11.38 12.83 0.23
N GLU A 71 11.98 12.97 1.42
CA GLU A 71 12.29 11.84 2.30
C GLU A 71 11.03 11.10 2.78
N ASN A 72 9.95 11.83 3.10
CA ASN A 72 8.68 11.21 3.51
C ASN A 72 8.04 10.45 2.34
N LEU A 73 8.07 11.02 1.12
CA LEU A 73 7.55 10.38 -0.08
C LEU A 73 8.33 9.11 -0.40
N GLU A 74 9.66 9.15 -0.31
CA GLU A 74 10.52 7.98 -0.50
C GLU A 74 10.17 6.87 0.51
N ARG A 75 10.04 7.19 1.80
CA ARG A 75 9.64 6.22 2.82
C ARG A 75 8.26 5.60 2.53
N LEU A 76 7.28 6.40 2.11
CA LEU A 76 5.96 5.90 1.75
C LEU A 76 6.00 4.97 0.53
N ILE A 77 6.82 5.28 -0.49
CA ILE A 77 7.00 4.42 -1.66
C ILE A 77 7.65 3.09 -1.25
N GLN A 78 8.64 3.12 -0.35
CA GLN A 78 9.25 1.91 0.20
C GLN A 78 8.22 1.07 0.98
N ASP A 79 7.41 1.71 1.83
CA ASP A 79 6.33 1.04 2.57
C ASP A 79 5.29 0.43 1.64
N GLU A 80 4.89 1.13 0.58
CA GLU A 80 3.99 0.59 -0.45
C GLU A 80 4.61 -0.64 -1.13
N GLY A 81 5.90 -0.58 -1.47
CA GLY A 81 6.65 -1.70 -2.05
C GLY A 81 6.65 -2.92 -1.14
N LYS A 82 6.94 -2.73 0.15
CA LYS A 82 6.93 -3.80 1.16
C LYS A 82 5.54 -4.42 1.31
N LEU A 83 4.49 -3.61 1.45
CA LEU A 83 3.12 -4.10 1.57
C LEU A 83 2.65 -4.83 0.30
N ASN A 84 3.08 -4.38 -0.89
CA ASN A 84 2.78 -5.08 -2.13
C ASN A 84 3.48 -6.44 -2.21
N GLN A 85 4.72 -6.54 -1.70
CA GLN A 85 5.41 -7.82 -1.58
C GLN A 85 4.68 -8.76 -0.61
N GLU A 86 4.37 -8.30 0.60
CA GLU A 86 3.61 -9.06 1.59
C GLU A 86 2.26 -9.53 1.03
N MET A 87 1.54 -8.65 0.32
CA MET A 87 0.29 -9.00 -0.35
C MET A 87 0.47 -10.13 -1.37
N ASN A 88 1.56 -10.15 -2.14
CA ASN A 88 1.83 -11.20 -3.11
C ASN A 88 2.18 -12.52 -2.44
N GLU A 89 2.97 -12.49 -1.36
CA GLU A 89 3.31 -13.67 -0.55
C GLU A 89 2.04 -14.29 0.08
N ILE A 90 1.14 -13.45 0.62
CA ILE A 90 -0.14 -13.90 1.18
C ILE A 90 -1.02 -14.51 0.08
N LYS A 91 -1.12 -13.88 -1.09
CA LYS A 91 -1.89 -14.44 -2.23
C LYS A 91 -1.35 -15.79 -2.68
N GLN A 92 -0.03 -15.93 -2.81
CA GLN A 92 0.59 -17.21 -3.18
C GLN A 92 0.30 -18.28 -2.12
N THR A 93 0.39 -17.92 -0.84
CA THR A 93 0.05 -18.83 0.26
C THR A 93 -1.43 -19.25 0.22
N LEU A 94 -2.33 -18.31 -0.03
CA LEU A 94 -3.76 -18.58 -0.20
C LEU A 94 -4.04 -19.53 -1.36
N ASP A 95 -3.42 -19.31 -2.52
CA ASP A 95 -3.61 -20.18 -3.69
C ASP A 95 -3.08 -21.61 -3.45
N ASN A 96 -1.95 -21.73 -2.74
CA ASN A 96 -1.42 -23.02 -2.30
C ASN A 96 -2.39 -23.73 -1.33
N LEU A 97 -2.91 -23.01 -0.32
CA LEU A 97 -3.87 -23.57 0.64
C LEU A 97 -5.18 -23.97 -0.03
N ARG A 98 -5.68 -23.20 -1.01
CA ARG A 98 -6.87 -23.58 -1.81
C ARG A 98 -6.62 -24.84 -2.62
N THR A 99 -5.44 -24.96 -3.22
CA THR A 99 -5.03 -26.17 -3.94
C THR A 99 -4.97 -27.38 -3.00
N GLU A 100 -4.42 -27.20 -1.80
CA GLU A 100 -4.36 -28.23 -0.77
C GLU A 100 -5.76 -28.65 -0.31
N GLN A 101 -6.66 -27.70 -0.06
CA GLN A 101 -8.06 -27.95 0.30
C GLN A 101 -8.75 -28.81 -0.76
N ILE A 102 -8.67 -28.43 -2.03
CA ILE A 102 -9.26 -29.19 -3.15
C ILE A 102 -8.69 -30.62 -3.22
N SER A 103 -7.39 -30.77 -3.00
CA SER A 103 -6.74 -32.08 -2.99
C SER A 103 -7.23 -32.95 -1.82
N ASN A 104 -7.30 -32.39 -0.60
CA ASN A 104 -7.82 -33.08 0.58
C ASN A 104 -9.31 -33.44 0.42
N GLU A 105 -10.14 -32.56 -0.15
CA GLU A 105 -11.55 -32.86 -0.45
C GLU A 105 -11.70 -34.01 -1.46
N LYS A 106 -10.80 -34.10 -2.45
CA LYS A 106 -10.79 -35.22 -3.40
C LYS A 106 -10.43 -36.52 -2.67
N LEU A 107 -9.36 -36.52 -1.87
CA LEU A 107 -8.92 -37.69 -1.11
C LEU A 107 -9.96 -38.14 -0.07
N LEU A 108 -10.66 -37.19 0.55
CA LEU A 108 -11.78 -37.46 1.44
C LEU A 108 -12.90 -38.19 0.69
N ARG A 109 -13.32 -37.69 -0.48
CA ARG A 109 -14.35 -38.33 -1.32
C ARG A 109 -13.97 -39.74 -1.73
N GLU A 110 -12.71 -39.94 -2.15
CA GLU A 110 -12.18 -41.27 -2.49
C GLU A 110 -12.21 -42.21 -1.27
N SER A 111 -11.79 -41.72 -0.10
CA SER A 111 -11.79 -42.49 1.15
C SER A 111 -13.21 -42.85 1.63
N GLN A 112 -14.16 -41.92 1.51
CA GLN A 112 -15.57 -42.15 1.82
C GLN A 112 -16.19 -43.19 0.87
N GLY A 113 -15.88 -43.11 -0.44
CA GLY A 113 -16.32 -44.10 -1.42
C GLY A 113 -15.78 -45.49 -1.11
N ALA A 114 -14.49 -45.60 -0.77
CA ALA A 114 -13.87 -46.86 -0.36
C ALA A 114 -14.48 -47.41 0.93
N LEU A 115 -14.75 -46.56 1.93
CA LEU A 115 -15.44 -46.95 3.15
C LEU A 115 -16.85 -47.49 2.86
N GLN A 116 -17.61 -46.84 1.98
CA GLN A 116 -18.96 -47.27 1.61
C GLN A 116 -18.96 -48.61 0.87
N GLN A 117 -17.96 -48.83 0.00
CA GLN A 117 -17.75 -50.11 -0.66
C GLN A 117 -17.39 -51.21 0.36
N ALA A 118 -16.49 -50.90 1.30
CA ALA A 118 -16.13 -51.83 2.38
C ALA A 118 -17.34 -52.21 3.25
N ARG A 119 -18.18 -51.24 3.63
CA ARG A 119 -19.44 -51.49 4.37
C ARG A 119 -20.42 -52.36 3.59
N THR A 120 -20.59 -52.11 2.29
CA THR A 120 -21.44 -52.94 1.43
C THR A 120 -20.94 -54.39 1.36
N ASN A 121 -19.63 -54.56 1.23
CA ASN A 121 -18.99 -55.88 1.22
C ASN A 121 -19.17 -56.61 2.56
N LEU A 122 -18.99 -55.91 3.68
CA LEU A 122 -19.23 -56.44 5.03
C LEU A 122 -20.68 -56.88 5.23
N ASN A 123 -21.65 -56.04 4.83
CA ASN A 123 -23.07 -56.39 4.92
C ASN A 123 -23.40 -57.63 4.09
N SER A 124 -22.89 -57.71 2.86
CA SER A 124 -23.08 -58.87 1.99
C SER A 124 -22.48 -60.14 2.60
N ALA A 125 -21.29 -60.06 3.20
CA ALA A 125 -20.65 -61.16 3.89
C ALA A 125 -21.46 -61.58 5.14
N THR A 126 -21.93 -60.62 5.93
CA THR A 126 -22.74 -60.86 7.14
C THR A 126 -24.06 -61.54 6.81
N GLN A 127 -24.75 -61.07 5.76
CA GLN A 127 -26.01 -61.65 5.32
C GLN A 127 -25.82 -63.08 4.77
N THR A 128 -24.73 -63.31 4.03
CA THR A 128 -24.35 -64.66 3.58
C THR A 128 -24.11 -65.59 4.77
N LEU A 129 -23.44 -65.12 5.81
CA LEU A 129 -23.19 -65.88 7.03
C LEU A 129 -24.50 -66.20 7.78
N GLN A 130 -25.40 -65.23 7.92
CA GLN A 130 -26.73 -65.45 8.52
C GLN A 130 -27.57 -66.48 7.74
N ASP A 131 -27.56 -66.42 6.41
CA ASP A 131 -28.25 -67.38 5.55
C ASP A 131 -27.68 -68.80 5.72
N GLN A 132 -26.37 -68.93 5.87
CA GLN A 132 -25.73 -70.21 6.17
C GLN A 132 -26.08 -70.72 7.57
N GLU A 133 -26.08 -69.87 8.60
CA GLU A 133 -26.50 -70.25 9.95
C GLU A 133 -27.97 -70.65 10.02
N LYS A 134 -28.85 -69.96 9.29
CA LYS A 134 -30.27 -70.30 9.21
C LYS A 134 -30.46 -71.66 8.54
N ARG A 135 -29.76 -71.93 7.44
CA ARG A 135 -29.78 -73.26 6.80
C ARG A 135 -29.23 -74.36 7.72
N LYS A 136 -28.24 -74.05 8.57
CA LYS A 136 -27.72 -74.99 9.57
C LYS A 136 -28.75 -75.29 10.67
N ARG A 137 -29.47 -74.28 11.15
CA ARG A 137 -30.56 -74.43 12.14
C ARG A 137 -31.78 -75.16 11.55
N ASP A 138 -32.16 -74.82 10.32
CA ASP A 138 -33.29 -75.46 9.62
C ASP A 138 -32.96 -76.91 9.20
N ALA A 139 -31.68 -77.29 9.16
CA ALA A 139 -31.23 -78.66 8.89
C ALA A 139 -31.36 -79.63 10.09
N GLU A 140 -31.79 -79.17 11.28
CA GLU A 140 -32.10 -80.07 12.40
C GLU A 140 -33.49 -80.75 12.29
N ILE A 141 -34.32 -80.44 11.28
CA ILE A 141 -35.61 -81.12 11.07
C ILE A 141 -35.91 -81.37 9.58
N VAL A 142 -35.04 -82.06 8.83
CA VAL A 142 -35.46 -82.90 7.67
C VAL A 142 -34.44 -84.02 7.47
N THR A 143 -34.56 -85.11 8.23
CA THR A 143 -34.09 -86.42 7.76
C THR A 143 -35.08 -86.91 6.70
N GLY A 144 -34.79 -86.63 5.43
CA GLY A 144 -35.51 -87.22 4.32
C GLY A 144 -35.60 -86.36 3.07
N VAL A 145 -34.65 -86.60 2.16
CA VAL A 145 -34.70 -86.29 0.72
C VAL A 145 -34.46 -84.83 0.31
N GLY A 146 -33.30 -84.59 -0.32
CA GLY A 146 -33.04 -83.42 -1.15
C GLY A 146 -31.68 -82.77 -0.89
N ALA A 147 -30.59 -83.36 -1.40
CA ALA A 147 -29.26 -82.76 -1.34
C ALA A 147 -29.21 -81.45 -2.16
N GLY A 148 -29.18 -80.30 -1.48
CA GLY A 148 -28.96 -79.00 -2.09
C GLY A 148 -27.47 -78.67 -2.19
N LEU A 149 -26.98 -78.39 -3.41
CA LEU A 149 -25.63 -77.89 -3.70
C LEU A 149 -25.36 -76.59 -2.92
N MET A 150 -24.28 -76.57 -2.11
CA MET A 150 -23.78 -75.32 -1.51
C MET A 150 -22.79 -74.66 -2.46
N VAL A 151 -23.17 -73.48 -2.95
CA VAL A 151 -22.24 -72.54 -3.58
C VAL A 151 -21.72 -71.62 -2.49
N ILE A 152 -20.41 -71.67 -2.22
CA ILE A 152 -19.72 -70.72 -1.35
C ILE A 152 -18.94 -69.76 -2.26
N PRO A 153 -19.41 -68.52 -2.47
CA PRO A 153 -18.60 -67.53 -3.14
C PRO A 153 -17.49 -67.07 -2.16
N ILE A 154 -16.24 -67.30 -2.54
CA ILE A 154 -15.06 -66.73 -1.87
C ILE A 154 -14.98 -65.25 -2.27
N ILE A 155 -15.00 -64.37 -1.27
CA ILE A 155 -14.84 -62.93 -1.44
C ILE A 155 -13.35 -62.60 -1.39
N GLY A 156 -12.89 -61.83 -2.37
CA GLY A 156 -11.53 -61.32 -2.49
C GLY A 156 -11.03 -61.48 -3.92
N TRP A 157 -10.82 -60.36 -4.63
CA TRP A 157 -10.54 -60.36 -6.06
C TRP A 157 -9.26 -61.14 -6.42
N ILE A 158 -9.41 -62.34 -7.00
CA ILE A 158 -8.64 -62.82 -8.17
C ILE A 158 -9.63 -63.66 -9.00
N ALA A 159 -9.74 -63.35 -10.30
CA ALA A 159 -10.61 -64.05 -11.24
C ALA A 159 -10.38 -65.58 -11.20
N GLY A 160 -11.43 -66.34 -10.90
CA GLY A 160 -11.43 -67.80 -10.91
C GLY A 160 -12.77 -68.36 -10.42
N PRO A 161 -13.25 -69.50 -10.96
CA PRO A 161 -14.66 -69.91 -10.89
C PRO A 161 -15.11 -70.22 -9.46
N ALA A 162 -16.37 -69.90 -9.16
CA ALA A 162 -17.05 -70.30 -7.94
C ALA A 162 -16.89 -71.81 -7.69
N MET A 163 -16.34 -72.20 -6.54
CA MET A 163 -16.29 -73.61 -6.16
C MET A 163 -17.68 -74.06 -5.71
N MET A 164 -18.31 -74.93 -6.50
CA MET A 164 -19.44 -75.73 -6.07
C MET A 164 -18.93 -76.87 -5.19
N ILE A 165 -19.36 -76.94 -3.93
CA ILE A 165 -19.06 -78.07 -3.06
C ILE A 165 -20.25 -79.04 -3.12
N GLY A 166 -20.02 -80.19 -3.76
CA GLY A 166 -20.91 -81.35 -3.74
C GLY A 166 -20.90 -82.05 -2.38
N GLY A 167 -22.05 -82.59 -1.99
CA GLY A 167 -22.35 -83.03 -0.62
C GLY A 167 -21.47 -84.13 -0.03
N ALA A 168 -21.59 -84.23 1.30
CA ALA A 168 -21.01 -85.20 2.23
C ALA A 168 -19.49 -85.09 2.47
N VAL A 169 -19.05 -83.99 3.10
CA VAL A 169 -17.78 -83.94 3.86
C VAL A 169 -17.99 -83.20 5.20
N GLU A 170 -17.24 -83.68 6.19
CA GLU A 170 -17.36 -83.59 7.64
C GLU A 170 -17.48 -82.20 8.26
N LEU A 171 -18.08 -82.16 9.46
CA LEU A 171 -18.16 -81.03 10.39
C LEU A 171 -16.83 -80.27 10.57
N ASP A 172 -15.67 -80.90 10.33
CA ASP A 172 -14.34 -80.28 10.38
C ASP A 172 -14.06 -79.31 9.22
N GLN A 173 -14.57 -79.57 8.01
CA GLN A 173 -14.51 -78.63 6.88
C GLN A 173 -15.46 -77.45 7.07
N ALA A 174 -16.62 -77.68 7.71
CA ALA A 174 -17.54 -76.61 8.09
C ALA A 174 -16.95 -75.72 9.20
N ASN A 175 -16.20 -76.28 10.15
CA ASN A 175 -15.51 -75.51 11.19
C ASN A 175 -14.36 -74.67 10.62
N LYS A 176 -13.61 -75.21 9.64
CA LYS A 176 -12.63 -74.43 8.86
C LYS A 176 -13.29 -73.31 8.05
N ALA A 177 -14.45 -73.54 7.45
CA ALA A 177 -15.20 -72.50 6.74
C ALA A 177 -15.70 -71.40 7.71
N VAL A 178 -16.13 -71.75 8.92
CA VAL A 178 -16.50 -70.80 9.98
C VAL A 178 -15.30 -70.00 10.49
N GLN A 179 -14.13 -70.64 10.69
CA GLN A 179 -12.89 -69.94 11.05
C GLN A 179 -12.45 -68.98 9.94
N VAL A 180 -12.47 -69.42 8.68
CA VAL A 180 -12.15 -68.56 7.52
C VAL A 180 -13.14 -67.40 7.42
N ALA A 181 -14.43 -67.63 7.70
CA ALA A 181 -15.43 -66.56 7.72
C ALA A 181 -15.24 -65.60 8.90
N GLN A 182 -14.86 -66.05 10.09
CA GLN A 182 -14.53 -65.19 11.23
C GLN A 182 -13.25 -64.38 10.99
N GLU A 183 -12.22 -64.98 10.39
CA GLU A 183 -10.99 -64.29 10.00
C GLU A 183 -11.27 -63.22 8.93
N GLU A 184 -12.23 -63.48 8.04
CA GLU A 184 -12.66 -62.56 6.99
C GLU A 184 -13.53 -61.42 7.53
N VAL A 185 -14.44 -61.68 8.49
CA VAL A 185 -15.16 -60.62 9.23
C VAL A 185 -14.16 -59.72 9.95
N ARG A 186 -13.19 -60.30 10.66
CA ARG A 186 -12.14 -59.55 11.37
C ARG A 186 -11.25 -58.75 10.41
N ARG A 187 -10.94 -59.27 9.22
CA ARG A 187 -10.24 -58.51 8.16
C ARG A 187 -11.10 -57.35 7.66
N SER A 188 -12.38 -57.59 7.41
CA SER A 188 -13.32 -56.59 6.90
C SER A 188 -13.57 -55.47 7.91
N GLU A 189 -13.67 -55.80 9.21
CA GLU A 189 -13.73 -54.84 10.33
C GLU A 189 -12.44 -54.01 10.43
N ASN A 190 -11.26 -54.65 10.32
CA ASN A 190 -9.99 -53.94 10.30
C ASN A 190 -9.85 -53.00 9.10
N GLU A 191 -10.31 -53.41 7.92
CA GLU A 191 -10.32 -52.54 6.73
C GLU A 191 -11.29 -51.36 6.92
N MET A 192 -12.47 -51.58 7.48
CA MET A 192 -13.42 -50.51 7.80
C MET A 192 -12.82 -49.49 8.77
N GLY A 193 -12.20 -49.94 9.86
CA GLY A 193 -11.55 -49.07 10.84
C GLY A 193 -10.41 -48.24 10.25
N LYS A 194 -9.62 -48.80 9.32
CA LYS A 194 -8.59 -48.05 8.58
C LYS A 194 -9.18 -46.93 7.74
N TYR A 195 -10.27 -47.19 7.02
CA TYR A 195 -10.92 -46.16 6.19
C TYR A 195 -11.63 -45.10 7.02
N GLU A 196 -12.26 -45.47 8.13
CA GLU A 196 -12.85 -44.50 9.06
C GLU A 196 -11.79 -43.55 9.63
N HIS A 197 -10.63 -44.09 10.02
CA HIS A 197 -9.50 -43.24 10.44
C HIS A 197 -9.01 -42.33 9.30
N LYS A 198 -8.91 -42.81 8.05
CA LYS A 198 -8.52 -41.97 6.90
C LYS A 198 -9.52 -40.85 6.64
N VAL A 199 -10.82 -41.13 6.70
CA VAL A 199 -11.89 -40.14 6.53
C VAL A 199 -11.80 -39.09 7.65
N SER A 200 -11.60 -39.52 8.90
CA SER A 200 -11.40 -38.62 10.04
C SER A 200 -10.17 -37.73 9.87
N ASP A 201 -9.04 -38.28 9.39
CA ASP A 201 -7.80 -37.55 9.17
C ASP A 201 -7.97 -36.46 8.09
N TYR A 202 -8.58 -36.79 6.94
CA TYR A 202 -8.81 -35.79 5.90
C TYR A 202 -9.84 -34.73 6.30
N ASN A 203 -10.87 -35.08 7.07
CA ASN A 203 -11.77 -34.09 7.64
C ASN A 203 -11.01 -33.09 8.53
N SER A 204 -10.14 -33.58 9.41
CA SER A 204 -9.32 -32.73 10.26
C SER A 204 -8.40 -31.81 9.45
N LYS A 205 -7.77 -32.34 8.39
CA LYS A 205 -6.92 -31.54 7.48
C LYS A 205 -7.71 -30.46 6.77
N ILE A 206 -8.87 -30.76 6.21
CA ILE A 206 -9.73 -29.78 5.54
C ILE A 206 -10.12 -28.66 6.51
N SER A 207 -10.61 -29.00 7.71
CA SER A 207 -10.98 -27.99 8.71
C SER A 207 -9.80 -27.11 9.13
N GLN A 208 -8.60 -27.68 9.25
CA GLN A 208 -7.39 -26.91 9.54
C GLN A 208 -7.02 -25.97 8.38
N THR A 209 -7.07 -26.45 7.13
CA THR A 209 -6.80 -25.64 5.94
C THR A 209 -7.82 -24.51 5.80
N GLU A 210 -9.11 -24.76 6.06
CA GLU A 210 -10.17 -23.75 6.04
C GLU A 210 -9.95 -22.64 7.08
N HIS A 211 -9.51 -23.02 8.28
CA HIS A 211 -9.14 -22.05 9.31
C HIS A 211 -7.97 -21.17 8.86
N ASN A 212 -6.92 -21.79 8.32
CA ASN A 212 -5.74 -21.08 7.80
C ASN A 212 -6.12 -20.15 6.62
N LEU A 213 -7.00 -20.60 5.72
CA LEU A 213 -7.52 -19.79 4.62
C LEU A 213 -8.25 -18.55 5.14
N SER A 214 -9.14 -18.73 6.13
CA SER A 214 -9.89 -17.62 6.73
C SER A 214 -8.98 -16.58 7.39
N GLN A 215 -7.95 -17.05 8.11
CA GLN A 215 -6.95 -16.16 8.71
C GLN A 215 -6.18 -15.39 7.63
N LYS A 216 -5.71 -16.08 6.59
CA LYS A 216 -4.93 -15.46 5.50
C LYS A 216 -5.77 -14.52 4.64
N ASP A 217 -7.06 -14.78 4.44
CA ASP A 217 -7.96 -13.86 3.75
C ASP A 217 -8.18 -12.56 4.55
N GLU A 218 -8.26 -12.64 5.88
CA GLU A 218 -8.33 -11.47 6.75
C GLU A 218 -7.01 -10.67 6.73
N GLU A 219 -5.87 -11.34 6.83
CA GLU A 219 -4.54 -10.72 6.67
C GLU A 219 -4.40 -10.02 5.30
N LEU A 220 -4.89 -10.66 4.23
CA LEU A 220 -4.90 -10.08 2.88
C LEU A 220 -5.76 -8.81 2.81
N LYS A 221 -6.93 -8.84 3.44
CA LYS A 221 -7.84 -7.69 3.50
C LYS A 221 -7.20 -6.52 4.24
N GLN A 222 -6.63 -6.77 5.42
CA GLN A 222 -5.93 -5.75 6.21
C GLN A 222 -4.75 -5.16 5.44
N THR A 223 -3.96 -6.00 4.77
CA THR A 223 -2.83 -5.55 3.95
C THR A 223 -3.30 -4.66 2.79
N ARG A 224 -4.39 -5.04 2.09
CA ARG A 224 -4.98 -4.21 1.02
C ARG A 224 -5.45 -2.85 1.51
N GLU A 225 -6.12 -2.81 2.66
CA GLU A 225 -6.54 -1.56 3.29
C GLU A 225 -5.33 -0.69 3.64
N GLY A 226 -4.27 -1.30 4.17
CA GLY A 226 -2.98 -0.66 4.42
C GLY A 226 -2.36 -0.05 3.15
N THR A 227 -2.26 -0.83 2.07
CA THR A 227 -1.75 -0.35 0.76
C THR A 227 -2.57 0.83 0.24
N GLN A 228 -3.90 0.75 0.29
CA GLN A 228 -4.77 1.83 -0.18
C GLN A 228 -4.57 3.11 0.66
N LYS A 229 -4.39 2.97 1.97
CA LYS A 229 -4.11 4.09 2.86
C LYS A 229 -2.78 4.76 2.51
N VAL A 230 -1.72 3.99 2.29
CA VAL A 230 -0.40 4.51 1.90
C VAL A 230 -0.45 5.21 0.55
N ARG A 231 -1.16 4.66 -0.45
CA ARG A 231 -1.33 5.32 -1.76
C ARG A 231 -1.99 6.70 -1.65
N LYS A 232 -3.06 6.82 -0.87
CA LYS A 232 -3.71 8.11 -0.62
C LYS A 232 -2.75 9.12 0.04
N GLN A 233 -1.88 8.64 0.92
CA GLN A 233 -0.85 9.48 1.54
C GLN A 233 0.20 9.92 0.52
N ILE A 234 0.68 9.01 -0.35
CA ILE A 234 1.60 9.32 -1.45
C ILE A 234 1.01 10.42 -2.33
N GLU A 235 -0.23 10.29 -2.77
CA GLU A 235 -0.94 11.28 -3.60
C GLU A 235 -0.98 12.66 -2.91
N SER A 236 -1.41 12.69 -1.65
CA SER A 236 -1.50 13.94 -0.88
C SER A 236 -0.15 14.60 -0.63
N VAL A 237 0.89 13.81 -0.32
CA VAL A 237 2.25 14.33 -0.08
C VAL A 237 2.87 14.82 -1.39
N ALA A 238 2.67 14.12 -2.51
CA ALA A 238 3.17 14.53 -3.82
C ALA A 238 2.52 15.83 -4.32
N GLU A 239 1.20 15.97 -4.17
CA GLU A 239 0.50 17.23 -4.49
C GLU A 239 1.08 18.40 -3.67
N PHE A 240 1.31 18.17 -2.37
CA PHE A 240 1.88 19.19 -1.51
C PHE A 240 3.34 19.53 -1.85
N GLN A 241 4.14 18.51 -2.17
CA GLN A 241 5.53 18.66 -2.63
C GLN A 241 5.61 19.51 -3.90
N GLU A 242 4.69 19.35 -4.85
CA GLU A 242 4.62 20.18 -6.05
C GLU A 242 4.41 21.66 -5.70
N LYS A 243 3.47 21.94 -4.78
CA LYS A 243 3.22 23.31 -4.32
C LYS A 243 4.46 23.91 -3.64
N VAL A 244 5.16 23.15 -2.79
CA VAL A 244 6.39 23.60 -2.10
C VAL A 244 7.53 23.81 -3.10
N ARG A 245 7.69 22.93 -4.09
CA ARG A 245 8.70 23.07 -5.14
C ARG A 245 8.48 24.34 -5.97
N SER A 246 7.22 24.66 -6.28
CA SER A 246 6.86 25.94 -6.89
C SER A 246 7.26 27.13 -6.01
N ALA A 247 6.99 27.05 -4.70
CA ALA A 247 7.39 28.09 -3.75
C ALA A 247 8.92 28.26 -3.66
N VAL A 248 9.69 27.18 -3.59
CA VAL A 248 11.17 27.22 -3.61
C VAL A 248 11.69 27.90 -4.87
N ASN A 249 11.16 27.55 -6.05
CA ASN A 249 11.58 28.16 -7.30
C ASN A 249 11.29 29.67 -7.34
N LEU A 250 10.10 30.09 -6.90
CA LEU A 250 9.73 31.51 -6.84
C LEU A 250 10.61 32.29 -5.86
N LEU A 251 10.87 31.71 -4.68
CA LEU A 251 11.74 32.31 -3.67
C LEU A 251 13.20 32.40 -4.15
N GLY A 252 13.72 31.38 -4.83
CA GLY A 252 15.07 31.41 -5.40
C GLY A 252 15.23 32.47 -6.50
N VAL A 253 14.21 32.66 -7.35
CA VAL A 253 14.20 33.76 -8.33
C VAL A 253 14.21 35.11 -7.63
N LEU A 254 13.38 35.29 -6.59
CA LEU A 254 13.31 36.55 -5.85
C LEU A 254 14.62 36.84 -5.09
N SER A 255 15.12 35.87 -4.34
CA SER A 255 16.39 35.90 -3.60
C SER A 255 17.56 36.26 -4.53
N GLY A 256 17.65 35.60 -5.69
CA GLY A 256 18.65 35.90 -6.72
C GLY A 256 18.59 37.34 -7.25
N ARG A 257 17.38 37.87 -7.52
CA ARG A 257 17.22 39.27 -7.98
C ARG A 257 17.63 40.28 -6.91
N VAL A 258 17.29 40.03 -5.65
CA VAL A 258 17.73 40.89 -4.53
C VAL A 258 19.23 40.76 -4.28
N SER A 259 19.84 39.59 -4.52
CA SER A 259 21.30 39.41 -4.46
C SER A 259 22.04 40.24 -5.52
N VAL A 260 21.46 40.41 -6.72
CA VAL A 260 21.99 41.33 -7.73
C VAL A 260 21.90 42.78 -7.25
N ALA A 261 20.79 43.20 -6.62
CA ALA A 261 20.67 44.53 -6.03
C ALA A 261 21.72 44.73 -4.92
N GLU A 262 21.92 43.72 -4.08
CA GLU A 262 22.94 43.71 -3.03
C GLU A 262 24.33 43.96 -3.63
N HIS A 263 24.72 43.20 -4.66
CA HIS A 263 26.02 43.34 -5.29
C HIS A 263 26.22 44.69 -5.98
N GLN A 264 25.21 45.17 -6.71
CA GLN A 264 25.29 46.45 -7.42
C GLN A 264 25.41 47.66 -6.49
N THR A 265 24.89 47.56 -5.26
CA THR A 265 24.86 48.67 -4.30
C THR A 265 26.03 48.69 -3.31
N ARG A 266 27.00 47.76 -3.42
CA ARG A 266 28.10 47.61 -2.44
C ARG A 266 29.04 48.80 -2.29
N ARG A 267 29.17 49.66 -3.31
CA ARG A 267 30.14 50.77 -3.30
C ARG A 267 29.51 52.15 -3.47
N PHE A 268 28.41 52.22 -4.22
CA PHE A 268 27.60 53.43 -4.44
C PHE A 268 26.25 52.98 -5.03
N ILE A 269 25.22 53.80 -4.90
CA ILE A 269 23.91 53.60 -5.53
C ILE A 269 23.81 54.57 -6.69
N LEU A 270 23.78 54.03 -7.91
CA LEU A 270 23.27 54.74 -9.07
C LEU A 270 21.78 54.43 -9.17
N GLN A 271 20.97 55.48 -9.19
CA GLN A 271 19.51 55.36 -9.13
C GLN A 271 18.96 54.48 -10.27
N GLU A 272 19.36 54.74 -11.52
CA GLU A 272 18.84 54.04 -12.70
C GLU A 272 19.14 52.51 -12.71
N PRO A 273 20.39 52.04 -12.50
CA PRO A 273 20.66 50.61 -12.33
C PRO A 273 19.87 49.95 -11.20
N VAL A 274 19.76 50.62 -10.04
CA VAL A 274 19.04 50.07 -8.89
C VAL A 274 17.54 49.98 -9.17
N MET A 275 16.94 50.98 -9.82
CA MET A 275 15.54 50.94 -10.23
C MET A 275 15.25 49.76 -11.15
N LYS A 276 16.10 49.50 -12.14
CA LYS A 276 15.93 48.37 -13.06
C LYS A 276 15.92 47.03 -12.33
N VAL A 277 16.81 46.85 -11.34
CA VAL A 277 16.81 45.64 -10.51
C VAL A 277 15.57 45.57 -9.64
N MET A 278 15.12 46.69 -9.08
CA MET A 278 13.91 46.74 -8.25
C MET A 278 12.64 46.43 -9.06
N GLU A 279 12.52 46.89 -10.32
CA GLU A 279 11.43 46.48 -11.23
C GLU A 279 11.38 44.96 -11.44
N ASP A 280 12.55 44.34 -11.63
CA ASP A 280 12.64 42.90 -11.75
C ASP A 280 12.27 42.22 -10.42
N VAL A 281 12.67 42.76 -9.27
CA VAL A 281 12.23 42.26 -7.96
C VAL A 281 10.70 42.34 -7.81
N MET A 282 10.07 43.45 -8.22
CA MET A 282 8.60 43.61 -8.19
C MET A 282 7.90 42.55 -9.04
N LYS A 283 8.37 42.31 -10.27
CA LYS A 283 7.81 41.27 -11.16
C LYS A 283 7.91 39.87 -10.53
N ALA A 284 9.00 39.57 -9.81
CA ALA A 284 9.14 38.29 -9.11
C ALA A 284 8.17 38.17 -7.93
N ILE A 285 7.94 39.25 -7.19
CA ILE A 285 6.97 39.30 -6.09
C ILE A 285 5.53 39.15 -6.58
N GLU A 286 5.19 39.70 -7.75
CA GLU A 286 3.85 39.50 -8.33
C GLU A 286 3.58 38.01 -8.61
N GLN A 287 4.59 37.25 -9.05
CA GLN A 287 4.47 35.80 -9.27
C GLN A 287 4.24 35.01 -7.97
N ILE A 288 4.73 35.52 -6.83
CA ILE A 288 4.51 34.91 -5.51
C ILE A 288 3.04 34.92 -5.09
N THR A 289 2.27 35.94 -5.48
CA THR A 289 0.85 36.06 -5.11
C THR A 289 -0.03 34.94 -5.66
N GLY A 290 0.41 34.26 -6.72
CA GLY A 290 -0.29 33.11 -7.30
C GLY A 290 -0.04 31.78 -6.59
N ASN A 291 0.84 31.74 -5.58
CA ASN A 291 1.17 30.50 -4.86
C ASN A 291 0.44 30.42 -3.51
N GLU A 292 -0.43 29.40 -3.37
CA GLU A 292 -1.26 29.19 -2.17
C GLU A 292 -0.46 29.02 -0.87
N LEU A 293 0.77 28.45 -0.93
CA LEU A 293 1.61 28.23 0.25
C LEU A 293 2.26 29.51 0.76
N LEU A 294 2.55 30.45 -0.16
CA LEU A 294 3.16 31.73 0.18
C LEU A 294 2.10 32.78 0.52
N TYR A 295 0.83 32.49 0.27
CA TYR A 295 -0.28 33.38 0.58
C TYR A 295 -0.46 33.55 2.09
N SER A 296 -0.48 34.80 2.54
CA SER A 296 -0.90 35.16 3.90
C SER A 296 -1.67 36.47 3.87
N ASN A 297 -2.62 36.66 4.79
CA ASN A 297 -3.58 37.78 4.75
C ASN A 297 -2.93 39.18 4.66
N ASP A 298 -1.71 39.34 5.16
CA ASP A 298 -1.01 40.63 5.15
C ASP A 298 -0.16 40.87 3.90
N LEU A 299 0.18 39.80 3.16
CA LEU A 299 1.08 39.87 2.00
C LEU A 299 0.48 40.68 0.84
N PRO A 300 -0.79 40.51 0.46
CA PRO A 300 -1.40 41.30 -0.61
C PRO A 300 -1.37 42.80 -0.31
N ARG A 301 -1.61 43.21 0.94
CA ARG A 301 -1.55 44.62 1.34
C ARG A 301 -0.14 45.17 1.14
N LEU A 302 0.87 44.45 1.60
CA LEU A 302 2.27 44.84 1.50
C LEU A 302 2.74 44.92 0.03
N ILE A 303 2.33 43.97 -0.79
CA ILE A 303 2.66 43.94 -2.23
C ILE A 303 1.99 45.10 -2.97
N ASN A 304 0.74 45.43 -2.63
CA ASN A 304 0.04 46.58 -3.22
C ASN A 304 0.73 47.90 -2.85
N GLN A 305 1.16 48.07 -1.59
CA GLN A 305 1.94 49.23 -1.18
C GLN A 305 3.24 49.34 -1.99
N MET A 306 3.95 48.22 -2.16
CA MET A 306 5.18 48.19 -2.94
C MET A 306 4.94 48.54 -4.42
N LYS A 307 3.83 48.09 -4.99
CA LYS A 307 3.40 48.42 -6.36
C LYS A 307 3.13 49.91 -6.53
N GLU A 308 2.41 50.52 -5.59
CA GLU A 308 2.15 51.96 -5.57
C GLU A 308 3.46 52.75 -5.50
N ASN A 309 4.42 52.32 -4.67
CA ASN A 309 5.71 52.99 -4.54
C ASN A 309 6.56 52.83 -5.80
N ASN A 310 6.56 51.65 -6.42
CA ASN A 310 7.23 51.43 -7.70
C ASN A 310 6.67 52.35 -8.81
N GLN A 311 5.35 52.55 -8.85
CA GLN A 311 4.70 53.48 -9.79
C GLN A 311 5.08 54.94 -9.51
N ARG A 312 5.09 55.35 -8.24
CA ARG A 312 5.51 56.71 -7.83
C ARG A 312 6.96 56.99 -8.22
N LEU A 313 7.86 56.05 -7.94
CA LEU A 313 9.28 56.17 -8.27
C LEU A 313 9.48 56.29 -9.80
N ALA A 314 8.78 55.47 -10.59
CA ALA A 314 8.82 55.55 -12.05
C ALA A 314 8.31 56.91 -12.58
N ALA A 315 7.25 57.47 -11.98
CA ALA A 315 6.71 58.76 -12.38
C ALA A 315 7.68 59.93 -12.10
N LEU A 316 8.37 59.91 -10.95
CA LEU A 316 9.38 60.93 -10.61
C LEU A 316 10.53 60.94 -11.62
N CYS A 317 11.01 59.76 -12.00
CA CYS A 317 12.09 59.63 -12.98
C CYS A 317 11.67 60.04 -14.40
N ALA A 318 10.38 59.89 -14.74
CA ALA A 318 9.84 60.38 -16.00
C ALA A 318 9.70 61.91 -16.02
N SER A 319 9.39 62.55 -14.89
CA SER A 319 9.29 64.02 -14.78
C SER A 319 10.67 64.71 -14.80
N GLU A 320 11.71 64.12 -14.20
CA GLU A 320 13.07 64.69 -14.25
C GLU A 320 13.72 64.67 -15.64
N ASN A 321 13.23 63.79 -16.53
CA ASN A 321 13.70 63.65 -17.90
C ASN A 321 12.92 64.53 -18.92
N ASN A 322 11.98 65.36 -18.46
CA ASN A 322 11.22 66.24 -19.35
C ASN A 322 11.98 67.55 -19.60
N PRO A 323 12.44 67.87 -20.82
CA PRO A 323 13.32 69.02 -21.08
C PRO A 323 12.68 70.39 -20.87
N TRP A 324 11.37 70.43 -20.59
CA TRP A 324 10.56 71.65 -20.55
C TRP A 324 10.33 72.22 -19.14
N ASP A 325 10.78 71.53 -18.07
CA ASP A 325 10.65 72.03 -16.69
C ASP A 325 11.96 72.64 -16.14
N ARG A 326 12.97 72.85 -17.00
CA ARG A 326 14.20 73.59 -16.66
C ARG A 326 14.30 74.94 -17.35
N TYR A 327 13.20 75.70 -17.49
CA TYR A 327 13.24 77.16 -17.73
C TYR A 327 11.95 77.83 -17.28
#